data_AF-A0AAD4NZW3-F1
#
_entry.id   AF-A0AAD4NZW3-F1
#
_cell.length_a   1.000
_cell.length_b   1.000
_cell.length_c   1.000
_cell.angle_alpha   90.00
_cell.angle_beta   90.00
_cell.angle_gamma   90.00
#
_symmetry.space_group_name_H-M   'P 1'
#
loop_
_entity.id
_entity.type
_entity.pdbx_description
1 polymer ?
#
loop_
_entity_poly.entity_id
_entity_poly.type
_entity_poly.pdbx_seq_one_letter_code
_entity_poly.pdbx_strand_id
1 'polypeptide(L)'
;MSPSILSYPTSIFLTSSIIVVLISTSISPVQCSQPSPPVPRLIQRACSNASITINTELCLRVLPTIPKVVAARDSFHLTTAIIESGISNASATLRYIEALLYEGGDSVDSDLGSGEYNAVAQCKWSFVDIISRFSKAVKEIRRHNYEFKATSYQLQAASTDYVRTCATGLAEVKFDDQVLLTGLNVVPIFGISAISIIRDLHNHDSTHRVEA
;
A
#
# COMPACT_ATOMS: atom_id res chain seq x y z
N MET A 1 14.17 -65.36 2.91
CA MET A 1 14.27 -64.06 2.21
C MET A 1 12.96 -63.32 2.44
N SER A 2 12.96 -62.37 3.36
CA SER A 2 11.78 -61.59 3.76
C SER A 2 11.70 -60.32 2.92
N PRO A 3 10.52 -59.90 2.44
CA PRO A 3 10.41 -58.62 1.75
C PRO A 3 10.21 -57.50 2.77
N SER A 4 11.08 -56.49 2.71
CA SER A 4 10.93 -55.25 3.46
C SER A 4 9.89 -54.37 2.76
N ILE A 5 8.80 -54.07 3.47
CA ILE A 5 7.75 -53.14 3.03
C ILE A 5 8.26 -51.72 3.30
N LEU A 6 8.50 -50.96 2.23
CA LEU A 6 8.86 -49.55 2.28
C LEU A 6 7.56 -48.72 2.28
N SER A 7 7.18 -48.16 3.43
CA SER A 7 6.04 -47.25 3.56
C SER A 7 6.47 -45.83 3.16
N TYR A 8 5.86 -45.28 2.11
CA TYR A 8 6.01 -43.88 1.73
C TYR A 8 5.07 -42.98 2.56
N PRO A 9 5.51 -41.79 3.00
CA PRO A 9 4.62 -40.83 3.63
C PRO A 9 3.71 -40.20 2.57
N THR A 10 2.41 -40.20 2.85
CA THR A 10 1.38 -39.51 2.06
C THR A 10 1.52 -38.00 2.24
N SER A 11 1.97 -37.32 1.18
CA SER A 11 1.90 -35.85 1.09
C SER A 11 0.44 -35.39 1.12
N ILE A 12 0.09 -34.64 2.15
CA ILE A 12 -1.17 -33.91 2.27
C ILE A 12 -1.09 -32.71 1.32
N PHE A 13 -1.70 -32.84 0.14
CA PHE A 13 -1.97 -31.70 -0.73
C PHE A 13 -3.08 -30.86 -0.12
N LEU A 14 -2.71 -29.76 0.54
CA LEU A 14 -3.62 -28.66 0.84
C LEU A 14 -4.02 -28.00 -0.49
N THR A 15 -5.17 -28.40 -1.02
CA THR A 15 -5.80 -27.73 -2.15
C THR A 15 -6.30 -26.36 -1.69
N SER A 16 -5.46 -25.34 -1.92
CA SER A 16 -5.86 -23.94 -1.83
C SER A 16 -7.02 -23.73 -2.81
N SER A 17 -8.22 -23.53 -2.25
CA SER A 17 -9.41 -23.23 -3.04
C SER A 17 -9.23 -21.85 -3.66
N ILE A 18 -8.86 -21.81 -4.94
CA ILE A 18 -8.89 -20.60 -5.74
C ILE A 18 -10.37 -20.27 -5.95
N ILE A 19 -10.89 -19.30 -5.17
CA ILE A 19 -12.19 -18.71 -5.44
C ILE A 19 -12.00 -17.80 -6.65
N VAL A 20 -12.27 -18.34 -7.84
CA VAL A 20 -12.49 -17.55 -9.05
C VAL A 20 -13.86 -16.88 -8.90
N VAL A 21 -13.88 -15.59 -8.63
CA VAL A 21 -15.12 -14.80 -8.63
C VAL A 21 -15.56 -14.61 -10.08
N LEU A 22 -16.38 -15.54 -10.57
CA LEU A 22 -17.15 -15.36 -11.80
C LEU A 22 -18.22 -14.29 -11.54
N ILE A 23 -18.00 -13.09 -12.09
CA ILE A 23 -18.97 -12.00 -12.03
C ILE A 23 -20.14 -12.37 -12.95
N SER A 24 -21.17 -12.97 -12.36
CA SER A 24 -22.47 -13.14 -13.00
C SER A 24 -23.09 -11.76 -13.20
N THR A 25 -23.36 -11.38 -14.45
CA THR A 25 -24.10 -10.17 -14.81
C THR A 25 -25.58 -10.37 -14.57
N SER A 26 -25.98 -10.37 -13.30
CA SER A 26 -27.37 -10.11 -12.92
C SER A 26 -27.64 -8.62 -13.06
N ILE A 27 -28.55 -8.28 -13.97
CA ILE A 27 -29.12 -6.94 -14.10
C ILE A 27 -29.97 -6.71 -12.85
N SER A 28 -29.36 -6.12 -11.82
CA SER A 28 -30.05 -5.72 -10.60
C SER A 28 -30.93 -4.49 -10.87
N PRO A 29 -32.13 -4.42 -10.28
CA PRO A 29 -33.00 -3.25 -10.40
C PRO A 29 -32.31 -2.03 -9.79
N VAL A 30 -32.62 -0.85 -10.36
CA VAL A 30 -32.15 0.47 -9.93
C VAL A 30 -32.28 0.58 -8.40
N GLN A 31 -31.15 0.40 -7.72
CA GLN A 31 -31.05 0.48 -6.28
C GLN A 31 -30.98 1.97 -5.95
N CYS A 32 -32.02 2.48 -5.30
CA CYS A 32 -32.03 3.83 -4.73
C CYS A 32 -30.71 4.06 -3.99
N SER A 33 -29.99 5.11 -4.35
CA SER A 33 -28.68 5.46 -3.81
C SER A 33 -28.75 5.53 -2.29
N GLN A 34 -28.37 4.45 -1.60
CA GLN A 34 -28.22 4.51 -0.16
C GLN A 34 -27.11 5.52 0.14
N PRO A 35 -27.34 6.48 1.06
CA PRO A 35 -26.29 7.40 1.47
C PRO A 35 -25.12 6.58 1.99
N SER A 36 -23.92 6.88 1.47
CA SER A 36 -22.68 6.24 1.89
C SER A 36 -22.57 6.30 3.41
N PRO A 37 -22.15 5.22 4.09
CA PRO A 37 -21.95 5.25 5.53
C PRO A 37 -21.01 6.40 5.89
N PRO A 38 -21.27 7.11 7.01
CA PRO A 38 -20.46 8.25 7.41
C PRO A 38 -19.01 7.82 7.62
N VAL A 39 -18.07 8.57 7.04
CA VAL A 39 -16.62 8.30 7.17
C VAL A 39 -16.22 8.44 8.65
N PRO A 40 -15.51 7.45 9.23
CA PRO A 40 -15.00 7.56 10.59
C PRO A 40 -14.19 8.85 10.81
N ARG A 41 -14.44 9.55 11.92
CA ARG A 41 -13.75 10.82 12.25
C ARG A 41 -12.23 10.70 12.24
N LEU A 42 -11.69 9.55 12.65
CA LEU A 42 -10.24 9.31 12.63
C LEU A 42 -9.69 9.28 11.19
N ILE A 43 -10.42 8.68 10.23
CA ILE A 43 -10.04 8.71 8.81
C ILE A 43 -10.14 10.13 8.25
N GLN A 44 -11.21 10.85 8.58
CA GLN A 44 -11.37 12.24 8.16
C GLN A 44 -10.18 13.10 8.62
N ARG A 45 -9.73 12.91 9.86
CA ARG A 45 -8.54 13.56 10.40
C ARG A 45 -7.27 13.18 9.65
N ALA A 46 -7.08 11.89 9.36
CA ALA A 46 -5.94 11.39 8.59
C ALA A 46 -5.83 12.06 7.21
N CYS A 47 -6.98 12.35 6.57
CA CYS A 47 -7.03 12.98 5.25
C CYS A 47 -7.00 14.52 5.25
N SER A 48 -7.20 15.18 6.40
CA SER A 48 -7.37 16.64 6.49
C SER A 48 -6.23 17.36 7.19
N ASN A 49 -5.48 16.69 8.07
CA ASN A 49 -4.43 17.29 8.91
C ASN A 49 -3.01 17.15 8.33
N ALA A 50 -2.91 16.88 7.03
CA ALA A 50 -1.61 16.71 6.41
C ALA A 50 -0.94 18.07 6.17
N SER A 51 0.20 18.30 6.83
CA SER A 51 1.11 19.42 6.52
C SER A 51 1.74 19.33 5.13
N ILE A 52 1.48 18.23 4.42
CA ILE A 52 1.96 17.90 3.09
C ILE A 52 0.71 17.70 2.24
N THR A 53 0.67 18.30 1.05
CA THR A 53 -0.49 18.22 0.15
C THR A 53 -0.82 16.77 -0.19
N ILE A 54 -1.96 16.30 0.29
CA ILE A 54 -2.58 15.03 -0.08
C ILE A 54 -3.83 15.35 -0.91
N ASN A 55 -4.14 14.51 -1.90
CA ASN A 55 -5.46 14.56 -2.53
C ASN A 55 -6.50 14.08 -1.51
N THR A 56 -7.10 15.01 -0.76
CA THR A 56 -8.07 14.72 0.29
C THR A 56 -9.27 13.93 -0.23
N GLU A 57 -9.76 14.23 -1.42
CA GLU A 57 -10.88 13.52 -2.04
C GLU A 57 -10.51 12.06 -2.33
N LEU A 58 -9.33 11.82 -2.91
CA LEU A 58 -8.82 10.46 -3.14
C LEU A 58 -8.58 9.74 -1.81
N CYS A 59 -8.05 10.41 -0.79
CA CYS A 59 -7.84 9.86 0.54
C CYS A 59 -9.15 9.36 1.17
N LEU A 60 -10.19 10.20 1.14
CA LEU A 60 -11.52 9.88 1.66
C LEU A 60 -12.24 8.82 0.83
N ARG A 61 -11.82 8.57 -0.42
CA ARG A 61 -12.29 7.43 -1.22
C ARG A 61 -11.52 6.15 -0.95
N VAL A 62 -10.21 6.22 -0.75
CA VAL A 62 -9.33 5.05 -0.60
C VAL A 62 -9.36 4.49 0.82
N LEU A 63 -9.15 5.30 1.85
CA LEU A 63 -8.99 4.78 3.22
C LEU A 63 -10.24 4.06 3.76
N PRO A 64 -11.48 4.52 3.51
CA PRO A 64 -12.67 3.81 3.98
C PRO A 64 -12.96 2.46 3.31
N THR A 65 -12.32 2.14 2.18
CA THR A 65 -12.53 0.83 1.52
C THR A 65 -11.71 -0.27 2.18
N ILE A 66 -10.83 0.07 3.13
CA ILE A 66 -9.89 -0.85 3.74
C ILE A 66 -10.42 -1.31 5.10
N PRO A 67 -10.80 -2.60 5.26
CA PRO A 67 -11.48 -3.06 6.48
C PRO A 67 -10.69 -2.82 7.76
N LYS A 68 -9.37 -3.02 7.74
CA LYS A 68 -8.49 -2.79 8.91
C LYS A 68 -8.42 -1.32 9.32
N VAL A 69 -8.50 -0.40 8.36
CA VAL A 69 -8.46 1.05 8.60
C VAL A 69 -9.79 1.49 9.22
N VAL A 70 -10.92 0.97 8.71
CA VAL A 70 -12.25 1.26 9.26
C VAL A 70 -12.44 0.66 10.66
N ALA A 71 -11.87 -0.52 10.92
CA ALA A 71 -11.97 -1.20 12.21
C ALA A 71 -11.06 -0.61 13.30
N ALA A 72 -10.15 0.29 12.95
CA ALA A 72 -9.22 0.89 13.90
C ALA A 72 -9.95 1.78 14.93
N ARG A 73 -9.69 1.53 16.22
CA ARG A 73 -10.38 2.21 17.32
C ARG A 73 -9.67 3.44 17.86
N ASP A 74 -8.37 3.56 17.60
CA ASP A 74 -7.53 4.66 18.06
C ASP A 74 -6.48 5.02 16.99
N SER A 75 -5.80 6.14 17.22
CA SER A 75 -4.77 6.68 16.33
C SER A 75 -3.60 5.71 16.10
N PHE A 76 -3.24 4.88 17.08
CA PHE A 76 -2.14 3.92 16.94
C PHE A 76 -2.51 2.77 16.00
N HIS A 77 -3.66 2.14 16.24
CA HIS A 77 -4.20 1.09 15.38
C HIS A 77 -4.50 1.62 13.98
N LEU A 78 -5.01 2.86 13.87
CA LEU A 78 -5.28 3.48 12.58
C LEU A 78 -3.98 3.69 11.79
N THR A 79 -2.96 4.27 12.42
CA THR A 79 -1.68 4.53 11.77
C THR A 79 -1.05 3.24 11.26
N THR A 80 -0.99 2.22 12.11
CA THR A 80 -0.41 0.92 11.71
C THR A 80 -1.22 0.25 10.60
N ALA A 81 -2.56 0.27 10.67
CA ALA A 81 -3.43 -0.26 9.62
C ALA A 81 -3.23 0.47 8.27
N ILE A 82 -3.08 1.80 8.28
CA ILE A 82 -2.83 2.59 7.06
C ILE A 82 -1.49 2.19 6.44
N ILE A 83 -0.41 2.14 7.22
CA ILE A 83 0.92 1.85 6.67
C ILE A 83 0.99 0.40 6.18
N GLU A 84 0.44 -0.56 6.92
CA GLU A 84 0.38 -1.97 6.48
C GLU A 84 -0.41 -2.14 5.17
N SER A 85 -1.47 -1.36 4.99
CA SER A 85 -2.23 -1.34 3.74
C SER A 85 -1.39 -0.75 2.60
N GLY A 86 -0.61 0.29 2.89
CA GLY A 86 0.38 0.83 1.95
C GLY A 86 1.45 -0.19 1.55
N ILE A 87 1.95 -1.00 2.49
CA ILE A 87 2.87 -2.10 2.19
C ILE A 87 2.19 -3.12 1.27
N SER A 88 0.97 -3.54 1.59
CA SER A 88 0.22 -4.51 0.78
C SER A 88 0.00 -4.02 -0.65
N ASN A 89 -0.41 -2.76 -0.83
CA ASN A 89 -0.56 -2.13 -2.13
C ASN A 89 0.78 -2.04 -2.90
N ALA A 90 1.84 -1.60 -2.23
CA ALA A 90 3.16 -1.47 -2.84
C ALA A 90 3.72 -2.84 -3.26
N SER A 91 3.50 -3.89 -2.48
CA SER A 91 3.89 -5.26 -2.83
C SER A 91 3.04 -5.86 -3.96
N ALA A 92 1.76 -5.49 -4.07
CA ALA A 92 0.94 -5.89 -5.23
C ALA A 92 1.43 -5.18 -6.51
N THR A 93 1.70 -3.89 -6.42
CA THR A 93 2.21 -3.09 -7.55
C THR A 93 3.61 -3.54 -7.98
N LEU A 94 4.49 -3.88 -7.02
CA LEU A 94 5.82 -4.43 -7.33
C LEU A 94 5.72 -5.75 -8.10
N ARG A 95 4.84 -6.67 -7.69
CA ARG A 95 4.62 -7.93 -8.41
C ARG A 95 4.09 -7.70 -9.83
N TYR A 96 3.23 -6.70 -10.00
CA TYR A 96 2.76 -6.29 -11.32
C TYR A 96 3.90 -5.74 -12.19
N ILE A 97 4.74 -4.86 -11.63
CA ILE A 97 5.95 -4.34 -12.30
C ILE A 97 6.89 -5.49 -12.71
N GLU A 98 7.09 -6.46 -11.83
CA GLU A 98 7.90 -7.64 -12.15
C GLU A 98 7.29 -8.42 -13.31
N ALA A 99 5.98 -8.67 -13.30
CA ALA A 99 5.30 -9.32 -14.43
C ALA A 99 5.48 -8.52 -15.73
N LEU A 100 5.29 -7.20 -15.73
CA LEU A 100 5.51 -6.34 -16.90
C LEU A 100 6.95 -6.44 -17.46
N LEU A 101 7.94 -6.57 -16.58
CA LEU A 101 9.34 -6.71 -16.99
C LEU A 101 9.68 -8.14 -17.43
N TYR A 102 8.97 -9.16 -16.93
CA TYR A 102 9.18 -10.57 -17.24
C TYR A 102 8.32 -11.10 -18.39
N GLU A 103 7.21 -10.45 -18.76
CA GLU A 103 6.40 -10.80 -19.94
C GLU A 103 7.19 -10.63 -21.25
N GLY A 104 8.37 -9.98 -21.22
CA GLY A 104 9.39 -10.05 -22.27
C GLY A 104 10.48 -11.12 -22.08
N GLY A 105 10.20 -12.20 -21.33
CA GLY A 105 11.21 -13.16 -20.89
C GLY A 105 11.88 -13.94 -22.03
N ASP A 106 13.22 -14.03 -22.03
CA ASP A 106 14.15 -14.77 -22.94
C ASP A 106 13.93 -14.67 -24.47
N SER A 107 12.75 -14.27 -24.93
CA SER A 107 12.45 -13.74 -26.24
C SER A 107 12.76 -12.25 -26.23
N VAL A 108 13.49 -11.81 -27.24
CA VAL A 108 14.01 -10.45 -27.46
C VAL A 108 12.93 -9.35 -27.52
N ASP A 109 11.66 -9.68 -27.32
CA ASP A 109 10.51 -8.80 -27.51
C ASP A 109 9.70 -8.66 -26.21
N SER A 110 10.16 -7.82 -25.27
CA SER A 110 9.18 -7.17 -24.39
C SER A 110 8.36 -6.21 -25.25
N ASP A 111 7.04 -6.20 -25.12
CA ASP A 111 6.18 -5.18 -25.78
C ASP A 111 6.58 -3.74 -25.39
N LEU A 112 7.35 -3.59 -24.31
CA LEU A 112 7.96 -2.34 -23.87
C LEU A 112 9.12 -1.94 -24.78
N GLY A 113 9.08 -0.69 -25.28
CA GLY A 113 10.25 -0.06 -25.85
C GLY A 113 11.38 0.09 -24.82
N SER A 114 12.63 0.24 -25.28
CA SER A 114 13.80 0.35 -24.38
C SER A 114 13.69 1.48 -23.35
N GLY A 115 13.06 2.60 -23.71
CA GLY A 115 12.76 3.69 -22.78
C GLY A 115 11.76 3.29 -21.71
N GLU A 116 10.65 2.66 -22.10
CA GLU A 116 9.61 2.19 -21.18
C GLU A 116 10.14 1.13 -20.23
N TYR A 117 10.92 0.18 -20.74
CA TYR A 117 11.59 -0.83 -19.93
C TYR A 117 12.44 -0.19 -18.82
N ASN A 118 13.26 0.80 -19.16
CA ASN A 118 14.09 1.51 -18.18
C ASN A 118 13.25 2.26 -17.14
N ALA A 119 12.17 2.93 -17.56
CA ALA A 119 11.26 3.63 -16.66
C ALA A 119 10.55 2.66 -15.69
N VAL A 120 10.05 1.53 -16.20
CA VAL A 120 9.38 0.50 -15.38
C VAL A 120 10.38 -0.18 -14.43
N ALA A 121 11.61 -0.44 -14.88
CA ALA A 121 12.69 -0.95 -14.03
C ALA A 121 13.06 0.04 -12.91
N GLN A 122 13.06 1.35 -13.17
CA GLN A 122 13.25 2.36 -12.14
C GLN A 122 12.09 2.39 -11.13
N CYS A 123 10.86 2.19 -11.59
CA CYS A 123 9.71 2.01 -10.72
C CYS A 123 9.85 0.78 -9.82
N LYS A 124 10.37 -0.35 -10.33
CA LYS A 124 10.67 -1.54 -9.51
C LYS A 124 11.51 -1.19 -8.29
N TRP A 125 12.65 -0.52 -8.50
CA TRP A 125 13.53 -0.09 -7.41
C TRP A 125 12.84 0.86 -6.44
N SER A 126 12.06 1.81 -6.97
CA SER A 126 11.28 2.74 -6.15
C SER A 126 10.28 2.02 -5.25
N PHE A 127 9.58 1.00 -5.74
CA PHE A 127 8.63 0.21 -4.94
C PHE A 127 9.31 -0.67 -3.88
N VAL A 128 10.49 -1.22 -4.17
CA VAL A 128 11.31 -1.91 -3.16
C VAL A 128 11.65 -0.97 -2.01
N ASP A 129 12.06 0.26 -2.31
CA ASP A 129 12.36 1.27 -1.31
C ASP A 129 11.11 1.71 -0.54
N ILE A 130 9.98 1.96 -1.20
CA ILE A 130 8.70 2.30 -0.55
C ILE A 130 8.33 1.23 0.49
N ILE A 131 8.38 -0.05 0.12
CA ILE A 131 8.08 -1.17 1.02
C ILE A 131 9.04 -1.17 2.22
N SER A 132 10.34 -1.02 1.97
CA SER A 132 11.37 -0.98 3.01
C SER A 132 11.13 0.16 4.01
N ARG A 133 10.81 1.37 3.52
CA ARG A 133 10.56 2.55 4.35
C ARG A 133 9.28 2.40 5.18
N PHE A 134 8.18 1.97 4.58
CA PHE A 134 6.95 1.69 5.31
C PHE A 134 7.14 0.60 6.37
N SER A 135 7.88 -0.46 6.05
CA SER A 135 8.19 -1.53 7.02
C SER A 135 8.99 -1.02 8.22
N LYS A 136 9.98 -0.15 7.98
CA LYS A 136 10.73 0.52 9.05
C LYS A 136 9.81 1.41 9.90
N ALA A 137 8.94 2.20 9.28
CA ALA A 137 8.00 3.07 10.00
C ALA A 137 7.06 2.26 10.92
N VAL A 138 6.46 1.17 10.44
CA VAL A 138 5.61 0.30 11.28
C VAL A 138 6.40 -0.29 12.44
N LYS A 139 7.63 -0.75 12.19
CA LYS A 139 8.50 -1.31 13.22
C LYS A 139 8.81 -0.28 14.31
N GLU A 140 9.11 0.96 13.93
CA GLU A 140 9.36 2.02 14.91
C GLU A 140 8.12 2.34 15.72
N ILE A 141 6.96 2.58 15.08
CA ILE A 141 5.69 2.88 15.76
C ILE A 141 5.37 1.83 16.83
N ARG A 142 5.55 0.55 16.50
CA ARG A 142 5.29 -0.57 17.42
C ARG A 142 6.19 -0.62 18.66
N ARG A 143 7.31 0.10 18.70
CA ARG A 143 8.20 0.10 19.87
C ARG A 143 7.68 0.93 21.04
N HIS A 144 6.51 1.58 20.93
CA HIS A 144 5.89 2.44 21.95
C HIS A 144 6.70 3.68 22.37
N ASN A 145 7.98 3.80 21.98
CA ASN A 145 8.86 4.95 22.17
C ASN A 145 9.38 5.49 20.83
N TYR A 146 8.57 5.40 19.78
CA TYR A 146 8.98 5.72 18.43
C TYR A 146 9.49 7.17 18.32
N GLU A 147 10.55 7.36 17.54
CA GLU A 147 11.05 8.69 17.26
C GLU A 147 10.19 9.31 16.14
N PHE A 148 9.39 10.32 16.50
CA PHE A 148 8.49 11.02 15.56
C PHE A 148 9.21 11.47 14.29
N LYS A 149 10.39 12.08 14.43
CA LYS A 149 11.18 12.61 13.32
C LYS A 149 11.65 11.51 12.38
N ALA A 150 12.27 10.46 12.93
CA ALA A 150 12.75 9.32 12.13
C ALA A 150 11.59 8.61 11.40
N THR A 151 10.47 8.38 12.10
CA THR A 151 9.29 7.71 11.55
C THR A 151 8.65 8.54 10.42
N SER A 152 8.44 9.84 10.67
CA SER A 152 7.87 10.76 9.69
C SER A 152 8.76 10.88 8.45
N TYR A 153 10.09 10.87 8.62
CA TYR A 153 11.04 10.86 7.51
C TYR A 153 10.91 9.62 6.64
N GLN A 154 10.79 8.41 7.24
CA GLN A 154 10.58 7.19 6.44
C GLN A 154 9.29 7.29 5.61
N LEU A 155 8.20 7.71 6.24
CA LEU A 155 6.90 7.83 5.57
C LEU A 155 6.90 8.90 4.48
N GLN A 156 7.58 10.02 4.71
CA GLN A 156 7.68 11.10 3.76
C GLN A 156 8.50 10.67 2.55
N ALA A 157 9.69 10.11 2.75
CA ALA A 157 10.54 9.62 1.66
C ALA A 157 9.79 8.60 0.78
N ALA A 158 9.06 7.66 1.39
CA ALA A 158 8.19 6.72 0.68
C ALA A 158 7.08 7.40 -0.13
N SER A 159 6.49 8.47 0.40
CA SER A 159 5.34 9.17 -0.20
C SER A 159 5.72 10.23 -1.23
N THR A 160 6.97 10.69 -1.23
CA THR A 160 7.41 11.78 -2.10
C THR A 160 8.52 11.35 -3.02
N ASP A 161 9.66 10.93 -2.48
CA ASP A 161 10.90 10.85 -3.26
C ASP A 161 10.89 9.67 -4.22
N TYR A 162 10.49 8.50 -3.71
CA TYR A 162 10.40 7.29 -4.52
C TYR A 162 9.19 7.30 -5.46
N VAL A 163 8.07 7.90 -5.03
CA VAL A 163 6.90 8.12 -5.90
C VAL A 163 7.28 9.04 -7.06
N ARG A 164 7.93 10.17 -6.78
CA ARG A 164 8.40 11.13 -7.79
C ARG A 164 9.42 10.52 -8.74
N THR A 165 10.36 9.75 -8.22
CA THR A 165 11.37 9.07 -9.05
C THR A 165 10.71 8.16 -10.10
N CYS A 166 9.76 7.33 -9.69
CA CYS A 166 8.99 6.49 -10.61
C CYS A 166 8.10 7.34 -11.56
N ALA A 167 7.33 8.29 -11.02
CA ALA A 167 6.40 9.11 -11.79
C ALA A 167 7.11 9.91 -12.90
N THR A 168 8.28 10.48 -12.63
CA THR A 168 9.07 11.22 -13.62
C THR A 168 9.51 10.31 -14.75
N GLY A 169 10.08 9.13 -14.44
CA GLY A 169 10.54 8.19 -15.48
C GLY A 169 9.40 7.73 -16.39
N LEU A 170 8.23 7.44 -15.83
CA LEU A 170 7.04 7.06 -16.60
C LEU A 170 6.52 8.22 -17.47
N ALA A 171 6.51 9.44 -16.94
CA ALA A 171 6.03 10.61 -17.67
C ALA A 171 6.93 10.96 -18.86
N GLU A 172 8.26 10.80 -18.73
CA GLU A 172 9.23 11.04 -19.81
C GLU A 172 8.97 10.15 -21.04
N VAL A 173 8.52 8.92 -20.82
CA VAL A 173 8.20 7.96 -21.88
C VAL A 173 6.71 7.87 -22.22
N LYS A 174 5.88 8.73 -21.60
CA LYS A 174 4.41 8.75 -21.75
C LYS A 174 3.75 7.40 -21.46
N PHE A 175 4.26 6.69 -20.45
CA PHE A 175 3.72 5.40 -20.04
C PHE A 175 2.28 5.55 -19.52
N ASP A 176 1.37 4.70 -20.00
CA ASP A 176 -0.08 4.83 -19.84
C ASP A 176 -0.71 3.81 -18.88
N ASP A 177 0.04 2.77 -18.49
CA ASP A 177 -0.50 1.63 -17.75
C ASP A 177 -1.25 2.03 -16.46
N GLN A 178 -2.56 1.85 -16.48
CA GLN A 178 -3.44 2.30 -15.40
C GLN A 178 -3.22 1.53 -14.09
N VAL A 179 -2.77 0.27 -14.14
CA VAL A 179 -2.55 -0.53 -12.94
C VAL A 179 -1.33 0.01 -12.19
N LEU A 180 -0.23 0.26 -12.90
CA LEU A 180 0.99 0.81 -12.35
C LEU A 180 0.79 2.26 -11.87
N LEU A 181 0.14 3.10 -12.68
CA LEU A 181 -0.14 4.49 -12.31
C LEU A 181 -1.07 4.58 -11.10
N THR A 182 -2.09 3.73 -11.01
CA THR A 182 -2.97 3.67 -9.83
C THR A 182 -2.18 3.25 -8.60
N GLY A 183 -1.40 2.17 -8.70
CA GLY A 183 -0.58 1.66 -7.62
C GLY A 183 0.41 2.71 -7.08
N LEU A 184 0.98 3.52 -7.97
CA LEU A 184 1.87 4.65 -7.65
C LEU A 184 1.12 5.81 -6.96
N ASN A 185 -0.01 6.24 -7.53
CA ASN A 185 -0.76 7.40 -7.08
C ASN A 185 -1.41 7.23 -5.70
N VAL A 186 -1.66 5.99 -5.26
CA VAL A 186 -2.20 5.72 -3.93
C VAL A 186 -1.13 5.65 -2.84
N VAL A 187 0.16 5.49 -3.16
CA VAL A 187 1.24 5.44 -2.14
C VAL A 187 1.26 6.68 -1.24
N PRO A 188 1.20 7.92 -1.77
CA PRO A 188 1.16 9.13 -0.94
C PRO A 188 -0.02 9.15 0.03
N ILE A 189 -1.16 8.54 -0.34
CA ILE A 189 -2.33 8.47 0.54
C ILE A 189 -1.98 7.75 1.82
N PHE A 190 -1.26 6.63 1.75
CA PHE A 190 -0.90 5.85 2.93
C PHE A 190 0.10 6.58 3.83
N GLY A 191 1.23 7.03 3.27
CA GLY A 191 2.27 7.60 4.11
C GLY A 191 1.94 8.99 4.65
N ILE A 192 1.31 9.88 3.87
CA ILE A 192 0.96 11.24 4.33
C ILE A 192 -0.19 11.18 5.35
N SER A 193 -1.17 10.29 5.16
CA SER A 193 -2.24 10.09 6.15
C SER A 193 -1.68 9.58 7.48
N ALA A 194 -0.73 8.63 7.43
CA ALA A 194 -0.05 8.13 8.63
C ALA A 194 0.75 9.23 9.34
N ILE A 195 1.49 10.07 8.62
CA ILE A 195 2.21 11.23 9.20
C ILE A 195 1.25 12.15 9.96
N SER A 196 0.07 12.41 9.38
CA SER A 196 -0.94 13.28 9.99
C SER A 196 -1.38 12.77 11.36
N ILE A 197 -1.65 11.46 11.47
CA ILE A 197 -2.06 10.85 12.74
C ILE A 197 -0.91 10.77 13.74
N ILE A 198 0.31 10.45 13.29
CA ILE A 198 1.50 10.36 14.15
C ILE A 198 1.85 11.73 14.75
N ARG A 199 1.65 12.82 13.99
CA ARG A 199 1.83 14.19 14.51
C ARG A 199 0.86 14.48 15.64
N ASP A 200 -0.40 14.12 15.47
CA ASP A 200 -1.43 14.34 16.50
C ASP A 200 -1.09 13.55 17.79
N LEU A 201 -0.62 12.31 17.64
CA LEU A 201 -0.11 11.50 18.77
C LEU A 201 1.05 12.19 19.49
N HIS A 202 2.04 12.66 18.75
CA HIS A 202 3.21 13.34 19.32
C HIS A 202 2.86 14.63 20.06
N ASN A 203 1.92 15.41 19.52
CA ASN A 203 1.47 16.66 20.13
C ASN A 203 0.70 16.41 21.43
N HIS A 204 -0.12 15.36 21.50
CA HIS A 204 -0.83 15.01 22.74
C HIS A 204 0.11 14.52 23.86
N ASP A 205 1.11 13.69 23.53
CA ASP A 205 2.08 13.21 24.52
C ASP A 205 2.96 14.33 25.09
N SER A 206 3.29 15.34 24.28
CA SER A 206 4.11 16.46 24.74
C SER A 206 3.36 17.40 25.68
N THR A 207 2.05 17.61 25.48
CA THR A 207 1.23 18.42 26.40
C THR A 207 1.12 17.81 27.81
N HIS A 208 1.01 16.48 27.93
CA HIS A 208 0.90 15.83 29.23
C HIS A 208 2.21 15.78 30.03
N ARG A 209 3.37 15.97 29.39
CA ARG A 209 4.67 16.01 30.08
C ARG A 209 5.04 17.37 30.66
N VAL A 210 4.36 18.44 30.26
CA VAL A 210 4.64 19.80 30.75
C VAL A 210 3.90 20.09 32.05
N GLU A 211 2.86 19.31 32.36
CA GLU A 211 1.99 19.51 33.53
C GLU A 211 2.31 18.58 34.73
N ALA A 212 3.35 17.74 34.63
CA ALA A 212 3.80 16.82 35.67
C ALA A 212 5.19 17.21 36.18
#